data_AF-A0A2D5B985-F1
#
_entry.id   AF-A0A2D5B985-F1
#
_cell.length_a   1.000
_cell.length_b   1.000
_cell.length_c   1.000
_cell.angle_alpha   90.00
_cell.angle_beta   90.00
_cell.angle_gamma   90.00
#
_symmetry.space_group_name_H-M   'P 1'
#
loop_
_entity.id
_entity.type
_entity.pdbx_description
1 polymer ?
#
loop_
_entity_poly.entity_id
_entity_poly.type
_entity_poly.pdbx_seq_one_letter_code
_entity_poly.pdbx_strand_id
1 'polypeptide(L)'
;MLDEGLAGGYVCTQISSSAWSGVSYINAGTLAPRIVLEGVIDSPVGACCLLSSDFCAQLPRHICENGQNTIFHGAGSVCGGDNDCPSGSCDGDIDSDERVDVVDLLAVIGSWGPCGGCEADLDGNGDVGIADLLGVIENWGQCE
;
A
#
# COMPACT_ATOMS: atom_id res chain seq x y z
N MET A 1 -30.91 10.58 29.36
CA MET A 1 -32.15 10.74 30.13
C MET A 1 -33.23 10.10 29.29
N LEU A 2 -33.64 8.88 29.61
CA LEU A 2 -34.68 8.14 28.87
C LEU A 2 -36.00 8.40 29.59
N ASP A 3 -36.97 8.95 28.86
CA ASP A 3 -38.30 9.31 29.34
C ASP A 3 -39.20 8.06 29.28
N GLU A 4 -39.82 7.69 30.39
CA GLU A 4 -40.57 6.45 30.62
C GLU A 4 -42.08 6.73 30.55
N GLY A 5 -42.60 7.14 29.39
CA GLY A 5 -44.01 7.52 29.38
C GLY A 5 -44.73 7.79 28.07
N LEU A 6 -44.58 6.96 27.03
CA LEU A 6 -45.61 6.81 25.97
C LEU A 6 -45.54 5.40 25.36
N ALA A 7 -46.70 4.77 25.13
CA ALA A 7 -46.84 3.45 24.51
C ALA A 7 -46.58 3.46 22.98
N GLY A 8 -45.41 3.94 22.57
CA GLY A 8 -44.90 3.90 21.20
C GLY A 8 -43.41 3.57 21.25
N GLY A 9 -42.99 2.50 20.58
CA GLY A 9 -41.65 1.92 20.74
C GLY A 9 -40.51 2.92 20.52
N TYR A 10 -39.51 2.89 21.40
CA TYR A 10 -38.30 3.67 21.28
C TYR A 10 -37.32 3.00 20.29
N VAL A 11 -36.66 3.80 19.46
CA VAL A 11 -35.54 3.37 18.60
C VAL A 11 -34.24 3.84 19.27
N CYS A 12 -33.36 2.90 19.62
CA CYS A 12 -32.02 3.21 20.08
C CYS A 12 -31.04 2.88 18.96
N THR A 13 -30.39 3.91 18.40
CA THR A 13 -29.26 3.75 17.46
C THR A 13 -28.03 4.33 18.13
N GLN A 14 -27.06 3.48 18.46
CA GLN A 14 -25.75 3.89 18.97
C GLN A 14 -24.67 3.36 18.03
N ILE A 15 -23.79 4.26 17.60
CA ILE A 15 -22.54 3.91 16.91
C ILE A 15 -21.41 4.33 17.84
N SER A 16 -20.56 3.37 18.19
CA SER A 16 -19.34 3.64 18.94
C SER A 16 -18.18 2.90 18.28
N SER A 17 -17.11 3.63 18.00
CA SER A 17 -15.80 3.06 17.68
C SER A 17 -14.90 3.20 18.90
N SER A 18 -13.92 2.30 19.02
CA SER A 18 -12.80 2.50 19.94
C SER A 18 -11.48 2.39 19.17
N ALA A 19 -10.41 2.95 19.72
CA ALA A 19 -9.09 2.93 19.07
C ALA A 19 -8.52 1.51 18.87
N TRP A 20 -9.14 0.49 19.48
CA TRP A 20 -8.64 -0.90 19.49
C TRP A 20 -9.72 -1.95 19.24
N SER A 21 -10.98 -1.52 19.00
CA SER A 21 -12.10 -2.41 18.70
C SER A 21 -12.92 -1.83 17.56
N GLY A 22 -13.42 -2.71 16.69
CA GLY A 22 -14.23 -2.34 15.53
C GLY A 22 -15.52 -1.57 15.86
N VAL A 23 -16.35 -1.35 14.85
CA VAL A 23 -17.61 -0.62 15.00
C VAL A 23 -18.62 -1.47 15.76
N SER A 24 -19.08 -0.99 16.93
CA SER A 24 -20.21 -1.59 17.64
C SER A 24 -21.50 -0.89 17.24
N TYR A 25 -22.50 -1.69 16.90
CA TYR A 25 -23.80 -1.25 16.43
C TYR A 25 -24.91 -2.03 17.13
N ILE A 26 -25.88 -1.31 17.71
CA ILE A 26 -27.03 -1.87 18.41
C ILE A 26 -28.31 -1.36 17.73
N ASN A 27 -29.16 -2.30 17.29
CA ASN A 27 -30.53 -2.04 16.83
C ASN A 27 -31.49 -2.84 17.70
N ALA A 28 -32.29 -2.17 18.50
CA ALA A 28 -33.18 -2.81 19.44
C ALA A 28 -34.53 -2.10 19.49
N GLY A 29 -35.59 -2.88 19.73
CA GLY A 29 -36.97 -2.41 19.80
C GLY A 29 -37.91 -3.27 18.95
N THR A 30 -39.19 -3.30 19.31
CA THR A 30 -40.22 -4.11 18.62
C THR A 30 -40.58 -3.58 17.22
N LEU A 31 -40.10 -2.38 16.87
CA LEU A 31 -40.28 -1.71 15.57
C LEU A 31 -38.93 -1.27 14.96
N ALA A 32 -37.84 -1.92 15.36
CA ALA A 32 -36.50 -1.62 14.85
C ALA A 32 -36.46 -1.73 13.30
N PRO A 33 -36.06 -0.67 12.57
CA PRO A 33 -35.98 -0.71 11.10
C PRO A 33 -34.84 -1.62 10.63
N ARG A 34 -34.95 -2.15 9.39
CA ARG A 34 -33.81 -2.82 8.72
C ARG A 34 -32.68 -1.80 8.56
N ILE A 35 -31.50 -2.15 9.06
CA ILE A 35 -30.31 -1.33 8.87
C ILE A 35 -29.37 -2.02 7.90
N VAL A 36 -28.86 -1.22 6.96
CA VAL A 36 -27.88 -1.59 5.94
C VAL A 36 -26.63 -0.78 6.26
N LEU A 37 -25.52 -1.47 6.47
CA LEU A 37 -24.21 -0.84 6.63
C LEU A 37 -23.50 -0.96 5.28
N GLU A 38 -23.27 0.18 4.64
CA GLU A 38 -22.43 0.26 3.44
C GLU A 38 -21.04 0.74 3.87
N GLY A 39 -20.06 -0.15 3.79
CA GLY A 39 -18.67 0.21 3.98
C GLY A 39 -18.13 0.79 2.68
N VAL A 40 -17.92 2.10 2.64
CA VAL A 40 -17.19 2.74 1.55
C VAL A 40 -15.71 2.70 1.91
N ILE A 41 -15.02 1.69 1.40
CA ILE A 41 -13.56 1.63 1.41
C ILE A 41 -13.07 2.39 0.18
N ASP A 42 -12.57 3.60 0.39
CA ASP A 42 -11.81 4.29 -0.66
C ASP A 42 -10.52 3.50 -0.86
N SER A 43 -10.49 2.73 -1.94
CA SER A 43 -9.41 1.82 -2.25
C SER A 43 -8.94 2.14 -3.65
N PRO A 44 -7.75 2.75 -3.81
CA PRO A 44 -7.22 3.03 -5.12
C PRO A 44 -7.03 1.73 -5.91
N VAL A 45 -7.25 1.81 -7.21
CA VAL A 45 -6.95 0.72 -8.16
C VAL A 45 -5.49 0.86 -8.60
N GLY A 46 -4.82 -0.27 -8.75
CA GLY A 46 -3.44 -0.36 -9.24
C GLY A 46 -3.10 -1.79 -9.64
N ALA A 47 -1.84 -1.99 -10.07
CA ALA A 47 -1.31 -3.29 -10.42
C ALA A 47 -1.17 -4.18 -9.16
N CYS A 48 -1.76 -5.37 -9.24
CA CYS A 48 -1.68 -6.40 -8.23
C CYS A 48 -1.00 -7.64 -8.80
N CYS A 49 0.13 -8.00 -8.22
CA CYS A 49 1.05 -9.01 -8.72
C CYS A 49 1.06 -10.24 -7.85
N LEU A 50 1.02 -11.42 -8.46
CA LEU A 50 1.16 -12.70 -7.74
C LEU A 50 2.64 -13.04 -7.57
N LEU A 51 3.16 -13.10 -6.35
CA LEU A 51 4.58 -13.40 -6.09
C LEU A 51 5.09 -14.76 -6.60
N SER A 52 4.18 -15.66 -6.99
CA SER A 52 4.50 -16.99 -7.52
C SER A 52 4.47 -17.08 -9.04
N SER A 53 4.12 -15.99 -9.74
CA SER A 53 3.97 -15.93 -11.19
C SER A 53 3.97 -14.48 -11.66
N ASP A 54 4.53 -14.17 -12.82
CA ASP A 54 4.49 -12.80 -13.40
C ASP A 54 3.09 -12.35 -13.86
N PHE A 55 2.02 -12.83 -13.22
CA PHE A 55 0.66 -12.44 -13.46
C PHE A 55 0.29 -11.20 -12.65
N CYS A 56 -0.16 -10.18 -13.37
CA CYS A 56 -0.70 -8.94 -12.86
C CYS A 56 -2.19 -8.81 -13.15
N ALA A 57 -2.93 -8.23 -12.20
CA ALA A 57 -4.30 -7.79 -12.38
C ALA A 57 -4.51 -6.37 -11.86
N GLN A 58 -5.38 -5.60 -12.53
CA GLN A 58 -5.81 -4.29 -12.07
C GLN A 58 -6.90 -4.45 -11.00
N LEU A 59 -6.52 -4.28 -9.73
CA LEU A 59 -7.40 -4.51 -8.59
C LEU A 59 -7.36 -3.34 -7.60
N PRO A 60 -8.46 -3.10 -6.86
CA PRO A 60 -8.41 -2.25 -5.68
C PRO A 60 -7.38 -2.77 -4.66
N ARG A 61 -6.59 -1.88 -4.05
CA ARG A 61 -5.60 -2.19 -2.99
C ARG A 61 -6.11 -3.23 -1.99
N HIS A 62 -7.29 -3.03 -1.41
CA HIS A 62 -7.82 -3.94 -0.38
C HIS A 62 -8.08 -5.37 -0.90
N ILE A 63 -8.40 -5.54 -2.19
CA ILE A 63 -8.55 -6.88 -2.78
C ILE A 63 -7.16 -7.49 -2.97
N CYS A 64 -6.21 -6.69 -3.44
CA CYS A 64 -4.84 -7.15 -3.64
C CYS A 64 -4.17 -7.58 -2.32
N GLU A 65 -4.24 -6.76 -1.27
CA GLU A 65 -3.60 -7.03 0.02
C GLU A 65 -4.27 -8.18 0.79
N ASN A 66 -5.54 -8.48 0.51
CA ASN A 66 -6.23 -9.65 1.05
C ASN A 66 -5.94 -10.94 0.25
N GLY A 67 -5.33 -10.83 -0.92
CA GLY A 67 -4.85 -11.95 -1.69
C GLY A 67 -3.73 -12.70 -0.95
N GLN A 68 -3.62 -13.99 -1.20
CA GLN A 68 -2.45 -14.74 -0.73
C GLN A 68 -1.33 -14.55 -1.73
N ASN A 69 -0.13 -14.24 -1.23
CA ASN A 69 1.07 -14.13 -2.03
C ASN A 69 0.94 -13.08 -3.15
N THR A 70 0.34 -11.94 -2.83
CA THR A 70 0.12 -10.82 -3.76
C THR A 70 0.81 -9.54 -3.28
N ILE A 71 1.21 -8.69 -4.21
CA ILE A 71 1.82 -7.38 -3.98
C ILE A 71 1.05 -6.31 -4.75
N PHE A 72 0.80 -5.17 -4.10
CA PHE A 72 0.16 -4.01 -4.71
C PHE A 72 1.20 -2.94 -5.05
N HIS A 73 1.42 -2.67 -6.33
CA HIS A 73 2.44 -1.74 -6.85
C HIS A 73 1.97 -0.27 -6.81
N GLY A 74 1.23 0.14 -5.77
CA GLY A 74 0.79 1.53 -5.64
C GLY A 74 -0.46 1.91 -6.46
N ALA A 75 -0.95 3.13 -6.22
CA ALA A 75 -2.19 3.63 -6.81
C ALA A 75 -1.96 4.13 -8.23
N GLY A 76 -2.76 3.67 -9.19
CA GLY A 76 -2.64 4.06 -10.60
C GLY A 76 -1.55 3.35 -11.38
N SER A 77 -0.79 2.43 -10.76
CA SER A 77 0.13 1.56 -11.48
C SER A 77 -0.64 0.64 -12.43
N VAL A 78 -0.04 0.39 -13.59
CA VAL A 78 -0.64 -0.39 -14.67
C VAL A 78 0.07 -1.73 -14.81
N CYS A 79 -0.68 -2.78 -15.13
CA CYS A 79 -0.05 -4.03 -15.53
C CYS A 79 0.67 -3.83 -16.87
N GLY A 80 1.79 -4.52 -17.05
CA GLY A 80 2.45 -4.62 -18.34
C GLY A 80 1.56 -5.29 -19.39
N GLY A 81 2.01 -5.29 -20.65
CA GLY A 81 1.22 -5.73 -21.79
C GLY A 81 0.60 -7.12 -21.62
N ASP A 82 1.42 -8.14 -21.39
CA ASP A 82 0.97 -9.54 -21.29
C ASP A 82 0.34 -9.89 -19.92
N ASN A 83 -0.26 -8.90 -19.25
CA ASN A 83 -0.56 -8.92 -17.82
C ASN A 83 0.69 -9.22 -16.99
N ASP A 84 1.82 -8.71 -17.46
CA ASP A 84 3.08 -8.84 -16.76
C ASP A 84 3.09 -7.90 -15.56
N CYS A 85 3.80 -8.29 -14.53
CA CYS A 85 4.05 -7.41 -13.41
C CYS A 85 4.94 -6.26 -13.88
N PRO A 86 4.64 -5.01 -13.48
CA PRO A 86 5.59 -3.95 -13.70
C PRO A 86 6.90 -4.39 -13.02
N SER A 87 7.90 -4.57 -13.86
CA SER A 87 9.28 -4.87 -13.48
C SER A 87 10.01 -3.56 -13.65
N GLY A 88 9.87 -2.68 -12.66
CA GLY A 88 10.71 -1.50 -12.58
C GLY A 88 12.16 -1.96 -12.55
N SER A 89 12.96 -1.40 -13.46
CA SER A 89 14.38 -1.30 -13.17
C SER A 89 14.47 -0.58 -11.83
N CYS A 90 14.97 -1.30 -10.85
CA CYS A 90 15.01 -0.82 -9.49
C CYS A 90 16.26 0.01 -9.36
N ASP A 91 16.24 1.19 -10.00
CA ASP A 91 17.42 2.02 -10.19
C ASP A 91 18.02 2.48 -8.85
N GLY A 92 17.41 2.17 -7.70
CA GLY A 92 17.95 2.38 -6.36
C GLY A 92 18.23 1.11 -5.52
N ASP A 93 17.98 -0.10 -6.04
CA ASP A 93 18.25 -1.38 -5.34
C ASP A 93 19.69 -1.82 -5.66
N ILE A 94 20.60 -1.49 -4.74
CA ILE A 94 22.03 -1.66 -4.92
C ILE A 94 22.46 -3.06 -4.46
N ASP A 95 21.75 -3.68 -3.51
CA ASP A 95 22.08 -5.02 -3.05
C ASP A 95 21.30 -6.15 -3.75
N SER A 96 20.43 -5.77 -4.69
CA SER A 96 19.61 -6.65 -5.54
C SER A 96 18.66 -7.53 -4.73
N ASP A 97 18.09 -6.99 -3.65
CA ASP A 97 17.14 -7.70 -2.77
C ASP A 97 15.65 -7.47 -3.11
N GLU A 98 15.40 -6.82 -4.25
CA GLU A 98 14.10 -6.41 -4.77
C GLU A 98 13.43 -5.30 -3.94
N ARG A 99 14.22 -4.55 -3.18
CA ARG A 99 13.79 -3.40 -2.39
C ARG A 99 14.81 -2.28 -2.45
N VAL A 100 14.29 -1.05 -2.34
CA VAL A 100 15.08 0.16 -2.13
C VAL A 100 14.79 0.64 -0.72
N ASP A 101 15.73 0.40 0.19
CA ASP A 101 15.60 0.76 1.59
C ASP A 101 16.87 1.40 2.19
N VAL A 102 16.99 1.33 3.53
CA VAL A 102 18.12 1.91 4.23
C VAL A 102 19.44 1.21 3.91
N VAL A 103 19.41 -0.05 3.52
CA VAL A 103 20.61 -0.82 3.14
C VAL A 103 21.19 -0.25 1.86
N ASP A 104 20.37 0.04 0.85
CA ASP A 104 20.79 0.69 -0.40
C ASP A 104 21.31 2.11 -0.15
N LEU A 105 20.61 2.88 0.68
CA LEU A 105 21.04 4.22 1.05
C LEU A 105 22.43 4.20 1.72
N LEU A 106 22.66 3.21 2.59
CA LEU A 106 23.97 3.03 3.23
C LEU A 106 25.03 2.56 2.24
N ALA A 107 24.68 1.81 1.19
CA ALA A 107 25.58 1.41 0.13
C ALA A 107 26.06 2.62 -0.70
N VAL A 108 25.16 3.57 -1.03
CA VAL A 108 25.54 4.86 -1.65
C VAL A 108 26.48 5.66 -0.74
N ILE A 109 26.11 5.83 0.54
CA ILE A 109 26.93 6.57 1.51
C ILE A 109 28.31 5.92 1.70
N GLY A 110 28.37 4.60 1.68
CA GLY A 110 29.62 3.84 1.78
C GLY A 110 30.54 3.99 0.57
N SER A 111 29.98 4.29 -0.60
CA SER A 111 30.69 4.38 -1.88
C SER A 111 31.00 5.81 -2.32
N TRP A 112 30.79 6.81 -1.45
CA TRP A 112 30.87 8.23 -1.78
C TRP A 112 32.21 8.65 -2.41
N GLY A 113 32.13 9.38 -3.54
CA GLY A 113 33.28 9.82 -4.32
C GLY A 113 33.49 8.99 -5.60
N PRO A 114 34.71 9.01 -6.17
CA PRO A 114 34.97 8.39 -7.47
C PRO A 114 34.69 6.88 -7.50
N CYS A 115 33.81 6.46 -8.41
CA CYS A 115 33.33 5.09 -8.49
C CYS A 115 32.91 4.73 -9.92
N GLY A 116 33.89 4.55 -10.81
CA GLY A 116 33.60 4.23 -12.20
C GLY A 116 32.96 2.84 -12.35
N GLY A 117 31.66 2.80 -12.60
CA GLY A 117 30.90 1.58 -12.93
C GLY A 117 30.56 0.69 -11.74
N CYS A 118 30.42 1.27 -10.54
CA CYS A 118 29.80 0.58 -9.43
C CYS A 118 28.28 0.78 -9.42
N GLU A 119 27.56 -0.12 -8.75
CA GLU A 119 26.10 -0.08 -8.68
C GLU A 119 25.55 1.13 -7.92
N ALA A 120 26.38 1.84 -7.16
CA ALA A 120 25.99 3.08 -6.47
C ALA A 120 26.09 4.34 -7.34
N ASP A 121 26.68 4.28 -8.55
CA ASP A 121 26.75 5.36 -9.53
C ASP A 121 25.56 5.24 -10.50
N LEU A 122 24.41 5.77 -10.07
CA LEU A 122 23.11 5.56 -10.70
C LEU A 122 22.93 6.40 -11.97
N ASP A 123 23.55 7.57 -12.02
CA ASP A 123 23.51 8.42 -13.21
C ASP A 123 24.66 8.13 -14.21
N GLY A 124 25.60 7.26 -13.82
CA GLY A 124 26.70 6.78 -14.66
C GLY A 124 27.75 7.86 -14.97
N ASN A 125 27.87 8.88 -14.10
CA ASN A 125 28.79 9.99 -14.30
C ASN A 125 30.23 9.67 -13.87
N GLY A 126 30.44 8.55 -13.16
CA GLY A 126 31.74 8.08 -12.66
C GLY A 126 32.06 8.48 -11.21
N ASP A 127 31.15 9.17 -10.51
CA ASP A 127 31.26 9.62 -9.13
C ASP A 127 29.93 9.38 -8.38
N VAL A 128 29.98 8.73 -7.21
CA VAL A 128 28.83 8.60 -6.30
C VAL A 128 28.68 9.86 -5.47
N GLY A 129 27.53 10.50 -5.54
CA GLY A 129 27.24 11.72 -4.83
C GLY A 129 25.76 11.97 -4.54
N ILE A 130 25.39 13.26 -4.53
CA ILE A 130 24.05 13.68 -4.13
C ILE A 130 23.00 13.22 -5.16
N ALA A 131 23.34 13.19 -6.45
CA ALA A 131 22.42 12.75 -7.50
C ALA A 131 22.01 11.28 -7.28
N ASP A 132 22.97 10.41 -7.00
CA ASP A 132 22.73 9.00 -6.72
C ASP A 132 21.94 8.78 -5.43
N LEU A 133 22.30 9.52 -4.37
CA LEU A 133 21.53 9.48 -3.12
C LEU A 133 20.06 9.88 -3.34
N LEU A 134 19.81 10.90 -4.16
CA LEU A 134 18.44 11.30 -4.49
C LEU A 134 17.73 10.26 -5.35
N GLY A 135 18.44 9.56 -6.23
CA GLY A 135 17.91 8.43 -7.01
C GLY A 135 17.39 7.30 -6.12
N VAL A 136 18.13 6.92 -5.07
CA VAL A 136 17.67 5.92 -4.07
C VAL A 136 16.43 6.42 -3.34
N ILE A 137 16.38 7.69 -2.92
CA ILE A 137 15.22 8.24 -2.21
C ILE A 137 13.99 8.33 -3.12
N GLU A 138 14.18 8.64 -4.40
CA GLU A 138 13.09 8.72 -5.39
C GLU A 138 12.46 7.35 -5.64
N ASN A 139 13.26 6.28 -5.59
CA ASN A 139 12.83 4.90 -5.81
C ASN A 139 12.53 4.13 -4.51
N TRP A 140 12.39 4.81 -3.37
CA TRP A 140 12.24 4.17 -2.06
C TRP A 140 11.00 3.27 -1.98
N GLY A 141 11.17 2.01 -1.59
CA GLY A 141 10.08 1.05 -1.51
C GLY A 141 10.44 -0.32 -2.04
N GLN A 142 9.46 -1.07 -2.53
CA GLN A 142 9.74 -2.27 -3.32
C GLN A 142 9.97 -1.84 -4.76
N CYS A 143 10.72 -2.65 -5.52
CA CYS A 143 10.86 -2.45 -6.95
C CYS A 143 9.48 -2.49 -7.62
N GLU A 144 9.05 -1.36 -8.20
CA GLU A 144 7.69 -1.15 -8.74
C GLU A 144 7.58 -1.34 -10.25
#